data_AF-A0A7S4EDP6-F1
#
_entry.id   AF-A0A7S4EDP6-F1
#
_cell.length_a   1.000
_cell.length_b   1.000
_cell.length_c   1.000
_cell.angle_alpha   90.00
_cell.angle_beta   90.00
_cell.angle_gamma   90.00
#
_symmetry.space_group_name_H-M   'P 1'
#
loop_
_entity.id
_entity.type
_entity.pdbx_description
1 polymer ?
#
loop_
_entity_poly.entity_id
_entity_poly.type
_entity_poly.pdbx_seq_one_letter_code
_entity_poly.pdbx_strand_id
1 'polypeptide(L)'
;MMSETSANVQPSEAPETSAKKAEPEADSKKRAPTPESDDNSAELICKPQPKKPKTQKKPKVPVTKESVIENCKEGDAYVAKILGTDKVDASSLLFCIISKGRWANARTVEARLIGGGLPPAQILWLVGTGEREEYEANCSGSVVEGGGLCQSRNRALDEARQRKLGCVQMSDDMKRCEIIRCGDSLQQFHDRDTWQKPKDLKAANAQGADKVEVTPVAAASLLHALLKATDHRLAGCFPNANPGLAAGAAPVQSHLFIVGDFLVIDVQRTSLRFDERLMLKEDYDYTAQHLHEHGGVCRSNRILCLFEHYDNPGGAVDVRNDEREQHAIQLLHHKWPGAFRQHGTRGPNEVLFKWDQRDVSLGGTKKHKRVDPPAGIDPVAIERKPKGGQRTLTSFFKKKPAATPPLPPTSAAKPVETPPPQPSVEPGEGPSSS
;
A
#
# COMPACT_ATOMS: atom_id res chain seq x y z
N MET A 1 -36.01 31.23 -43.47
CA MET A 1 -37.34 31.77 -43.81
C MET A 1 -38.12 31.72 -42.49
N MET A 2 -38.15 32.82 -41.72
CA MET A 2 -39.22 33.85 -41.71
C MET A 2 -40.60 33.17 -41.61
N SER A 3 -41.51 33.43 -40.68
CA SER A 3 -41.78 34.51 -39.70
C SER A 3 -43.15 34.08 -39.05
N GLU A 4 -43.51 34.35 -37.81
CA GLU A 4 -44.35 35.47 -37.28
C GLU A 4 -44.98 34.92 -35.97
N THR A 5 -44.73 35.46 -34.77
CA THR A 5 -45.45 36.53 -34.01
C THR A 5 -46.95 36.35 -33.74
N SER A 6 -47.33 36.29 -32.44
CA SER A 6 -48.32 37.15 -31.74
C SER A 6 -48.56 36.62 -30.30
N ALA A 7 -48.14 37.34 -29.24
CA ALA A 7 -48.88 38.32 -28.42
C ALA A 7 -49.85 37.65 -27.41
N ASN A 8 -49.64 37.67 -26.07
CA ASN A 8 -49.62 38.74 -25.05
C ASN A 8 -50.90 38.65 -24.16
N VAL A 9 -50.85 39.22 -22.95
CA VAL A 9 -51.91 39.49 -21.92
C VAL A 9 -51.71 38.75 -20.58
N GLN A 10 -50.98 39.42 -19.68
CA GLN A 10 -51.34 39.64 -18.26
C GLN A 10 -52.21 40.93 -18.17
N PRO A 11 -52.76 41.43 -17.03
CA PRO A 11 -52.53 41.11 -15.60
C PRO A 11 -53.80 41.12 -14.69
N SER A 12 -53.66 40.86 -13.38
CA SER A 12 -54.01 41.81 -12.29
C SER A 12 -54.07 41.14 -10.90
N GLU A 13 -53.31 41.72 -9.97
CA GLU A 13 -53.42 41.64 -8.50
C GLU A 13 -54.76 42.26 -8.03
N ALA A 14 -55.31 42.21 -6.81
CA ALA A 14 -54.94 41.89 -5.41
C ALA A 14 -56.30 41.86 -4.63
N PRO A 15 -56.44 42.15 -3.31
CA PRO A 15 -55.74 41.73 -2.10
C PRO A 15 -56.73 41.27 -0.98
N GLU A 16 -56.21 41.17 0.26
CA GLU A 16 -56.88 41.31 1.58
C GLU A 16 -57.71 40.15 2.15
N THR A 17 -57.88 39.96 3.46
CA THR A 17 -57.10 40.15 4.71
C THR A 17 -57.77 39.26 5.78
N SER A 18 -57.04 38.99 6.87
CA SER A 18 -57.52 39.03 8.27
C SER A 18 -57.44 37.76 9.15
N ALA A 19 -56.51 37.90 10.10
CA ALA A 19 -56.35 37.45 11.47
C ALA A 19 -57.28 36.42 12.18
N LYS A 20 -56.60 35.70 13.10
CA LYS A 20 -56.94 35.33 14.50
C LYS A 20 -57.72 34.03 14.77
N LYS A 21 -57.06 33.04 15.41
CA LYS A 21 -56.99 32.80 16.89
C LYS A 21 -57.05 31.30 17.27
N ALA A 22 -56.21 30.95 18.25
CA ALA A 22 -56.32 29.89 19.29
C ALA A 22 -56.20 28.38 18.94
N GLU A 23 -55.23 27.76 19.62
CA GLU A 23 -55.03 26.34 19.96
C GLU A 23 -56.11 25.78 20.92
N PRO A 24 -56.00 24.55 21.48
CA PRO A 24 -55.46 23.27 20.97
C PRO A 24 -56.48 22.11 21.16
N GLU A 25 -56.28 20.97 20.49
CA GLU A 25 -56.66 19.69 21.12
C GLU A 25 -55.87 18.50 20.58
N ALA A 26 -55.60 17.58 21.49
CA ALA A 26 -54.74 16.42 21.36
C ALA A 26 -55.49 15.22 20.77
N ASP A 27 -54.91 14.52 19.80
CA ASP A 27 -54.98 13.05 19.73
C ASP A 27 -54.05 12.51 18.64
N SER A 28 -53.02 11.74 19.01
CA SER A 28 -52.37 10.85 18.04
C SER A 28 -51.76 9.63 18.73
N LYS A 29 -52.60 8.62 18.86
CA LYS A 29 -52.34 7.17 18.79
C LYS A 29 -50.87 6.75 18.64
N LYS A 30 -50.40 6.10 19.71
CA LYS A 30 -49.24 5.19 19.72
C LYS A 30 -49.35 4.16 18.58
N ARG A 31 -48.36 4.15 17.69
CA ARG A 31 -48.07 3.01 16.80
C ARG A 31 -46.80 2.33 17.34
N ALA A 32 -46.92 1.05 17.68
CA ALA A 32 -45.82 0.23 18.18
C ALA A 32 -44.78 0.01 17.08
N PRO A 33 -43.47 0.11 17.37
CA PRO A 33 -42.44 -0.32 16.44
C PRO A 33 -42.26 -1.84 16.49
N THR A 34 -42.35 -2.47 15.33
CA THR A 34 -41.90 -3.84 15.06
C THR A 34 -40.37 -3.95 15.23
N PRO A 35 -39.85 -4.97 15.94
CA PRO A 35 -38.42 -5.18 16.07
C PRO A 35 -37.94 -6.17 15.01
N GLU A 36 -37.52 -5.68 13.85
CA GLU A 36 -36.70 -6.46 12.92
C GLU A 36 -35.67 -5.52 12.29
N SER A 37 -34.43 -5.61 12.75
CA SER A 37 -33.26 -5.35 11.91
C SER A 37 -32.03 -5.96 12.55
N ASP A 38 -31.40 -6.86 11.80
CA ASP A 38 -30.16 -7.56 12.09
C ASP A 38 -29.08 -6.66 12.69
N ASP A 39 -28.92 -6.76 14.01
CA ASP A 39 -27.82 -6.16 14.75
C ASP A 39 -26.75 -7.24 14.99
N ASN A 40 -25.97 -7.53 13.94
CA ASN A 40 -24.85 -8.46 14.03
C ASN A 40 -23.60 -7.96 13.30
N SER A 41 -23.39 -6.64 13.27
CA SER A 41 -22.06 -6.07 13.08
C SER A 41 -21.43 -5.83 14.44
N ALA A 42 -20.99 -6.91 15.08
CA ALA A 42 -20.16 -6.82 16.28
C ALA A 42 -18.93 -5.97 15.97
N GLU A 43 -18.97 -4.72 16.41
CA GLU A 43 -17.85 -3.81 16.46
C GLU A 43 -16.76 -4.47 17.32
N LEU A 44 -15.66 -4.87 16.67
CA LEU A 44 -14.40 -5.18 17.35
C LEU A 44 -13.78 -3.87 17.84
N ILE A 45 -14.41 -3.28 18.86
CA ILE A 45 -13.82 -2.22 19.65
C ILE A 45 -12.72 -2.88 20.48
N CYS A 46 -11.48 -2.71 20.04
CA CYS A 46 -10.31 -3.02 20.85
C CYS A 46 -10.19 -1.93 21.94
N LYS A 47 -11.06 -1.98 22.96
CA LYS A 47 -10.85 -1.21 24.19
C LYS A 47 -9.54 -1.72 24.81
N PRO A 48 -8.61 -0.86 25.25
CA PRO A 48 -7.40 -1.31 25.91
C PRO A 48 -7.80 -2.12 27.14
N GLN A 49 -7.58 -3.44 27.10
CA GLN A 49 -7.86 -4.28 28.25
C GLN A 49 -6.94 -3.87 29.40
N PRO A 50 -7.42 -3.93 30.66
CA PRO A 50 -6.60 -3.66 31.83
C PRO A 50 -5.31 -4.48 31.75
N LYS A 51 -4.16 -3.80 31.89
CA LYS A 51 -2.83 -4.42 31.78
C LYS A 51 -2.73 -5.54 32.82
N LYS A 52 -2.85 -6.80 32.37
CA LYS A 52 -2.62 -7.98 33.22
C LYS A 52 -1.22 -7.85 33.86
N PRO A 53 -1.04 -8.29 35.13
CA PRO A 53 0.25 -8.27 35.78
C PRO A 53 1.29 -8.95 34.89
N LYS A 54 2.44 -8.28 34.69
CA LYS A 54 3.53 -8.75 33.83
C LYS A 54 4.06 -10.08 34.40
N THR A 55 3.50 -11.20 33.96
CA THR A 55 4.13 -12.52 34.10
C THR A 55 5.56 -12.42 33.58
N GLN A 56 6.53 -12.90 34.36
CA GLN A 56 7.94 -12.92 33.98
C GLN A 56 8.05 -13.45 32.55
N LYS A 57 8.43 -12.57 31.60
CA LYS A 57 8.60 -12.96 30.21
C LYS A 57 9.76 -13.95 30.18
N LYS A 58 9.49 -15.18 29.72
CA LYS A 58 10.56 -16.13 29.38
C LYS A 58 11.60 -15.41 28.52
N PRO A 59 12.90 -15.64 28.72
CA PRO A 59 13.93 -15.03 27.89
C PRO A 59 13.61 -15.30 26.42
N LYS A 60 13.53 -14.24 25.62
CA LYS A 60 13.27 -14.36 24.18
C LYS A 60 14.49 -15.08 23.58
N VAL A 61 14.25 -16.23 22.94
CA VAL A 61 15.29 -16.92 22.16
C VAL A 61 15.80 -15.93 21.09
N PRO A 62 17.11 -15.71 20.97
CA PRO A 62 17.66 -14.83 19.95
C PRO A 62 17.22 -15.29 18.55
N VAL A 63 16.84 -14.34 17.71
CA VAL A 63 16.59 -14.61 16.28
C VAL A 63 17.94 -14.74 15.61
N THR A 64 18.22 -15.91 15.04
CA THR A 64 19.45 -16.19 14.28
C THR A 64 19.11 -16.43 12.82
N LYS A 65 20.11 -16.35 11.95
CA LYS A 65 19.93 -16.64 10.52
C LYS A 65 19.38 -18.05 10.31
N GLU A 66 19.92 -19.03 11.03
CA GLU A 66 19.57 -20.44 10.92
C GLU A 66 18.13 -20.69 11.37
N SER A 67 17.71 -20.06 12.47
CA SER A 67 16.32 -20.19 12.93
C SER A 67 15.33 -19.52 11.99
N VAL A 68 15.71 -18.40 11.35
CA VAL A 68 14.90 -17.79 10.29
C VAL A 68 14.75 -18.73 9.09
N ILE A 69 15.86 -19.30 8.59
CA ILE A 69 15.86 -20.21 7.44
C ILE A 69 14.92 -21.38 7.70
N GLU A 70 15.03 -22.02 8.87
CA GLU A 70 14.20 -23.18 9.20
C GLU A 70 12.72 -22.78 9.35
N ASN A 71 12.43 -21.74 10.13
CA ASN A 71 11.05 -21.32 10.40
C ASN A 71 10.32 -20.81 9.15
N CYS A 72 11.03 -20.20 8.20
CA CYS A 72 10.44 -19.61 6.99
C CYS A 72 10.53 -20.51 5.77
N LYS A 73 11.18 -21.68 5.85
CA LYS A 73 11.45 -22.56 4.71
C LYS A 73 10.19 -22.89 3.90
N GLU A 74 9.11 -23.29 4.59
CA GLU A 74 7.84 -23.64 3.96
C GLU A 74 7.18 -22.43 3.28
N GLY A 75 7.21 -21.27 3.95
CA GLY A 75 6.60 -20.05 3.43
C GLY A 75 7.36 -19.47 2.24
N ASP A 76 8.69 -19.45 2.29
CA ASP A 76 9.52 -18.97 1.19
C ASP A 76 9.40 -19.90 -0.03
N ALA A 77 9.29 -21.22 0.16
CA ALA A 77 8.98 -22.17 -0.90
C ALA A 77 7.58 -21.93 -1.50
N TYR A 78 6.58 -21.61 -0.68
CA TYR A 78 5.25 -21.23 -1.14
C TYR A 78 5.29 -19.97 -2.01
N VAL A 79 6.05 -18.95 -1.61
CA VAL A 79 6.23 -17.73 -2.42
C VAL A 79 6.94 -18.03 -3.73
N ALA A 80 8.02 -18.81 -3.71
CA ALA A 80 8.73 -19.22 -4.92
C ALA A 80 7.79 -19.93 -5.92
N LYS A 81 6.93 -20.84 -5.41
CA LYS A 81 5.88 -21.50 -6.20
C LYS A 81 4.92 -20.50 -6.84
N ILE A 82 4.39 -19.53 -6.07
CA ILE A 82 3.49 -18.48 -6.61
C ILE A 82 4.17 -17.71 -7.74
N LEU A 83 5.45 -17.38 -7.57
CA LEU A 83 6.25 -16.63 -8.54
C LEU A 83 6.69 -17.46 -9.75
N GLY A 84 6.48 -18.78 -9.73
CA GLY A 84 6.92 -19.69 -10.79
C GLY A 84 8.44 -19.83 -10.86
N THR A 85 9.11 -19.76 -9.70
CA THR A 85 10.58 -19.87 -9.59
C THR A 85 10.97 -20.97 -8.60
N ASP A 86 12.19 -21.49 -8.72
CA ASP A 86 12.72 -22.51 -7.80
C ASP A 86 13.01 -21.95 -6.39
N LYS A 87 13.32 -20.66 -6.34
CA LYS A 87 13.61 -19.91 -5.11
C LYS A 87 13.17 -18.47 -5.24
N VAL A 88 13.02 -17.80 -4.10
CA VAL A 88 12.80 -16.35 -4.04
C VAL A 88 14.04 -15.64 -4.60
N ASP A 89 13.83 -14.72 -5.54
CA ASP A 89 14.88 -13.84 -6.08
C ASP A 89 14.56 -12.37 -5.75
N ALA A 90 15.41 -11.79 -4.90
CA ALA A 90 15.33 -10.38 -4.51
C ALA A 90 16.48 -9.55 -5.12
N SER A 91 17.21 -10.07 -6.11
CA SER A 91 18.33 -9.38 -6.75
C SER A 91 17.98 -8.00 -7.32
N SER A 92 16.70 -7.78 -7.66
CA SER A 92 16.19 -6.50 -8.15
C SER A 92 15.75 -5.51 -7.07
N LEU A 93 15.98 -5.80 -5.78
CA LEU A 93 15.48 -5.01 -4.65
C LEU A 93 16.62 -4.47 -3.79
N LEU A 94 16.45 -3.23 -3.31
CA LEU A 94 17.25 -2.63 -2.24
C LEU A 94 16.39 -2.56 -0.97
N PHE A 95 16.87 -3.15 0.13
CA PHE A 95 16.22 -3.07 1.43
C PHE A 95 16.75 -1.89 2.22
N CYS A 96 15.92 -0.87 2.35
CA CYS A 96 16.16 0.35 3.08
C CYS A 96 15.48 0.26 4.46
N ILE A 97 16.26 -0.03 5.49
CA ILE A 97 15.78 -0.15 6.87
C ILE A 97 15.85 1.22 7.54
N ILE A 98 14.69 1.75 7.94
CA ILE A 98 14.61 3.07 8.56
C ILE A 98 14.52 2.86 10.06
N SER A 99 15.49 3.40 10.79
CA SER A 99 15.67 3.13 12.21
C SER A 99 16.19 4.36 12.93
N LYS A 100 15.81 4.55 14.20
CA LYS A 100 16.34 5.62 15.04
C LYS A 100 16.39 5.18 16.51
N GLY A 101 17.57 5.24 17.12
CA GLY A 101 17.79 4.91 18.53
C GLY A 101 17.73 3.41 18.84
N ARG A 102 17.75 2.54 17.82
CA ARG A 102 17.47 1.10 17.95
C ARG A 102 18.54 0.20 17.31
N TRP A 103 19.81 0.59 17.38
CA TRP A 103 20.94 -0.17 16.80
C TRP A 103 20.98 -1.64 17.23
N ALA A 104 20.48 -1.98 18.44
CA ALA A 104 20.41 -3.36 18.93
C ALA A 104 19.48 -4.27 18.09
N ASN A 105 18.49 -3.69 17.39
CA ASN A 105 17.63 -4.44 16.48
C ASN A 105 18.34 -4.84 15.19
N ALA A 106 19.46 -4.20 14.84
CA ALA A 106 20.10 -4.38 13.54
C ALA A 106 20.48 -5.84 13.25
N ARG A 107 21.09 -6.52 14.23
CA ARG A 107 21.43 -7.95 14.13
C ARG A 107 20.19 -8.84 13.89
N THR A 108 19.09 -8.53 14.56
CA THR A 108 17.84 -9.30 14.44
C THR A 108 17.21 -9.11 13.07
N VAL A 109 17.17 -7.87 12.57
CA VAL A 109 16.63 -7.56 11.25
C VAL A 109 17.50 -8.17 10.15
N GLU A 110 18.82 -8.04 10.24
CA GLU A 110 19.71 -8.64 9.25
C GLU A 110 19.67 -10.17 9.27
N ALA A 111 19.53 -10.80 10.43
CA ALA A 111 19.31 -12.25 10.50
C ALA A 111 18.08 -12.67 9.67
N ARG A 112 17.01 -11.86 9.69
CA ARG A 112 15.81 -12.10 8.88
C ARG A 112 16.03 -11.90 7.38
N LEU A 113 16.77 -10.87 7.01
CA LEU A 113 17.05 -10.54 5.61
C LEU A 113 18.06 -11.50 4.98
N ILE A 114 19.18 -11.76 5.65
CA ILE A 114 20.21 -12.69 5.22
C ILE A 114 19.68 -14.13 5.24
N GLY A 115 18.81 -14.47 6.20
CA GLY A 115 18.09 -15.75 6.21
C GLY A 115 17.20 -15.95 4.98
N GLY A 116 16.62 -14.87 4.45
CA GLY A 116 15.88 -14.86 3.18
C GLY A 116 16.77 -14.80 1.93
N GLY A 117 18.09 -14.95 2.08
CA GLY A 117 19.04 -14.97 0.97
C GLY A 117 19.46 -13.59 0.44
N LEU A 118 19.12 -12.50 1.14
CA LEU A 118 19.52 -11.16 0.73
C LEU A 118 21.01 -10.91 1.06
N PRO A 119 21.84 -10.50 0.09
CA PRO A 119 23.24 -10.16 0.35
C PRO A 119 23.35 -8.86 1.15
N PRO A 120 24.33 -8.72 2.06
CA PRO A 120 24.52 -7.49 2.85
C PRO A 120 24.64 -6.20 2.01
N ALA A 121 25.21 -6.28 0.79
CA ALA A 121 25.31 -5.16 -0.13
C ALA A 121 23.96 -4.56 -0.59
N GLN A 122 22.86 -5.31 -0.43
CA GLN A 122 21.49 -4.87 -0.70
C GLN A 122 20.74 -4.44 0.57
N ILE A 123 21.41 -4.39 1.71
CA ILE A 123 20.89 -3.88 2.98
C ILE A 123 21.47 -2.48 3.20
N LEU A 124 20.58 -1.51 3.32
CA LEU A 124 20.89 -0.12 3.61
C LEU A 124 20.14 0.31 4.87
N TRP A 125 20.88 0.65 5.92
CA TRP A 125 20.38 1.26 7.13
C TRP A 125 20.35 2.77 6.97
N LEU A 126 19.16 3.37 7.15
CA LEU A 126 18.94 4.80 7.18
C LEU A 126 18.65 5.19 8.63
N VAL A 127 19.63 5.82 9.26
CA VAL A 127 19.65 6.02 10.71
C VAL A 127 19.55 7.50 11.09
N GLY A 128 19.26 7.77 12.38
CA GLY A 128 19.27 9.13 12.91
C GLY A 128 20.66 9.77 12.80
N THR A 129 20.70 11.10 12.71
CA THR A 129 21.95 11.85 12.76
C THR A 129 22.72 11.56 14.05
N GLY A 130 24.00 11.21 13.91
CA GLY A 130 24.89 10.85 15.02
C GLY A 130 24.80 9.38 15.47
N GLU A 131 24.02 8.53 14.80
CA GLU A 131 23.87 7.10 15.18
C GLU A 131 24.69 6.16 14.29
N ARG A 132 25.44 6.67 13.33
CA ARG A 132 26.10 5.86 12.30
C ARG A 132 27.03 4.79 12.90
N GLU A 133 27.89 5.19 13.83
CA GLU A 133 28.93 4.33 14.40
C GLU A 133 28.32 3.12 15.14
N GLU A 134 27.25 3.31 15.91
CA GLU A 134 26.61 2.22 16.64
C GLU A 134 25.95 1.20 15.71
N TYR A 135 25.38 1.63 14.59
CA TYR A 135 24.82 0.69 13.61
C TYR A 135 25.91 -0.02 12.82
N GLU A 136 26.97 0.66 12.40
CA GLU A 136 28.11 0.03 11.71
C GLU A 136 28.76 -1.06 12.59
N ALA A 137 28.79 -0.87 13.91
CA ALA A 137 29.27 -1.88 14.85
C ALA A 137 28.33 -3.10 15.03
N ASN A 138 27.09 -3.02 14.55
CA ASN A 138 26.04 -4.02 14.82
C ASN A 138 25.36 -4.59 13.57
N CYS A 139 25.80 -4.20 12.38
CA CYS A 139 25.21 -4.64 11.12
C CYS A 139 26.30 -4.88 10.06
N SER A 140 25.94 -5.62 9.02
CA SER A 140 26.80 -5.93 7.87
C SER A 140 26.40 -5.16 6.61
N GLY A 141 25.20 -4.58 6.60
CA GLY A 141 24.74 -3.67 5.56
C GLY A 141 25.44 -2.32 5.59
N SER A 142 25.19 -1.53 4.55
CA SER A 142 25.65 -0.13 4.50
C SER A 142 24.82 0.74 5.44
N VAL A 143 25.44 1.74 6.08
CA VAL A 143 24.77 2.69 6.99
C VAL A 143 24.89 4.11 6.45
N VAL A 144 23.77 4.83 6.41
CA VAL A 144 23.69 6.23 5.99
C VAL A 144 22.81 6.99 6.98
N GLU A 145 23.23 8.19 7.37
CA GLU A 145 22.38 9.07 8.16
C GLU A 145 21.31 9.70 7.28
N GLY A 146 20.05 9.46 7.61
CA GLY A 146 18.90 9.92 6.82
C GLY A 146 18.24 11.19 7.34
N GLY A 147 18.57 11.65 8.55
CA GLY A 147 17.93 12.80 9.19
C GLY A 147 16.56 12.46 9.79
N GLY A 148 15.54 13.26 9.49
CA GLY A 148 14.16 13.00 9.88
C GLY A 148 13.53 11.79 9.18
N LEU A 149 12.32 11.39 9.58
CA LEU A 149 11.63 10.23 9.01
C LEU A 149 11.40 10.38 7.50
N CYS A 150 10.77 11.46 7.05
CA CYS A 150 10.52 11.70 5.62
C CYS A 150 11.82 11.89 4.83
N GLN A 151 12.85 12.49 5.43
CA GLN A 151 14.16 12.64 4.79
C GLN A 151 14.83 11.27 4.58
N SER A 152 14.79 10.41 5.60
CA SER A 152 15.27 9.02 5.51
C SER A 152 14.51 8.25 4.43
N ARG A 153 13.17 8.38 4.38
CA ARG A 153 12.35 7.78 3.33
C ARG A 153 12.70 8.31 1.94
N ASN A 154 12.92 9.62 1.78
CA ASN A 154 13.30 10.21 0.50
C ASN A 154 14.70 9.75 0.07
N ARG A 155 15.65 9.67 1.01
CA ARG A 155 16.99 9.13 0.77
C ARG A 155 16.95 7.67 0.34
N ALA A 156 16.08 6.85 0.93
CA ALA A 156 15.84 5.47 0.48
C ALA A 156 15.45 5.41 -1.01
N LEU A 157 14.57 6.33 -1.45
CA LEU A 157 14.16 6.41 -2.85
C LEU A 157 15.33 6.81 -3.76
N ASP A 158 16.19 7.73 -3.32
CA ASP A 158 17.37 8.18 -4.09
C ASP A 158 18.37 7.06 -4.28
N GLU A 159 18.71 6.36 -3.21
CA GLU A 159 19.65 5.23 -3.23
C GLU A 159 19.15 4.11 -4.14
N ALA A 160 17.86 3.77 -4.07
CA ALA A 160 17.26 2.77 -4.95
C ALA A 160 17.29 3.22 -6.42
N ARG A 161 17.00 4.50 -6.73
CA ARG A 161 17.08 5.02 -8.09
C ARG A 161 18.50 4.98 -8.63
N GLN A 162 19.47 5.42 -7.84
CA GLN A 162 20.89 5.42 -8.20
C GLN A 162 21.37 3.99 -8.54
N ARG A 163 20.94 3.00 -7.77
CA ARG A 163 21.27 1.58 -7.98
C ARG A 163 20.42 0.88 -9.03
N LYS A 164 19.38 1.55 -9.56
CA LYS A 164 18.39 0.98 -10.49
C LYS A 164 17.68 -0.26 -9.94
N LEU A 165 17.40 -0.26 -8.63
CA LEU A 165 16.69 -1.32 -7.93
C LEU A 165 15.30 -0.84 -7.48
N GLY A 166 14.37 -1.76 -7.24
CA GLY A 166 13.14 -1.48 -6.52
C GLY A 166 13.46 -1.10 -5.07
N CYS A 167 12.73 -0.15 -4.50
CA CYS A 167 12.95 0.30 -3.13
C CYS A 167 12.03 -0.45 -2.18
N VAL A 168 12.59 -1.18 -1.22
CA VAL A 168 11.85 -1.74 -0.09
C VAL A 168 12.13 -0.86 1.12
N GLN A 169 11.11 -0.24 1.72
CA GLN A 169 11.26 0.48 2.99
C GLN A 169 10.66 -0.35 4.11
N MET A 170 11.42 -0.55 5.19
CA MET A 170 10.99 -1.39 6.31
C MET A 170 11.39 -0.77 7.66
N SER A 171 10.50 -0.89 8.65
CA SER A 171 10.80 -0.58 10.05
C SER A 171 11.72 -1.65 10.67
N ASP A 172 12.64 -1.26 11.54
CA ASP A 172 13.56 -2.17 12.23
C ASP A 172 12.92 -3.00 13.37
N ASP A 173 11.65 -2.77 13.69
CA ASP A 173 10.93 -3.47 14.76
C ASP A 173 9.97 -4.57 14.29
N MET A 174 10.17 -5.08 13.07
CA MET A 174 9.42 -6.24 12.57
C MET A 174 9.65 -7.47 13.47
N LYS A 175 8.56 -8.01 14.00
CA LYS A 175 8.57 -9.26 14.79
C LYS A 175 8.40 -10.49 13.92
N ARG A 176 7.48 -10.43 12.96
CA ARG A 176 7.09 -11.57 12.13
C ARG A 176 6.45 -11.10 10.83
N CYS A 177 6.63 -11.89 9.77
CA CYS A 177 5.92 -11.74 8.50
C CYS A 177 5.25 -13.08 8.17
N GLU A 178 3.96 -13.05 7.87
CA GLU A 178 3.16 -14.23 7.53
C GLU A 178 2.41 -14.00 6.22
N ILE A 179 2.17 -15.08 5.47
CA ILE A 179 1.31 -15.07 4.29
C ILE A 179 0.14 -16.03 4.51
N ILE A 180 -1.09 -15.51 4.36
CA ILE A 180 -2.29 -16.34 4.21
C ILE A 180 -2.27 -16.97 2.83
N ARG A 181 -2.35 -18.29 2.75
CA ARG A 181 -2.35 -18.99 1.46
C ARG A 181 -3.62 -18.65 0.68
N CYS A 182 -3.43 -18.28 -0.58
CA CYS A 182 -4.53 -18.14 -1.53
C CYS A 182 -4.04 -18.37 -2.97
N GLY A 183 -4.26 -19.59 -3.45
CA GLY A 183 -3.83 -20.00 -4.78
C GLY A 183 -2.35 -20.38 -4.84
N ASP A 184 -1.96 -20.87 -6.01
CA ASP A 184 -0.67 -21.50 -6.28
C ASP A 184 0.12 -20.81 -7.39
N SER A 185 -0.38 -19.67 -7.90
CA SER A 185 0.24 -18.88 -8.95
C SER A 185 0.00 -17.40 -8.71
N LEU A 186 0.86 -16.55 -9.29
CA LEU A 186 0.71 -15.10 -9.20
C LEU A 186 -0.68 -14.65 -9.68
N GLN A 187 -1.20 -15.24 -10.77
CA GLN A 187 -2.54 -14.95 -11.30
C GLN A 187 -3.61 -15.21 -10.24
N GLN A 188 -3.69 -16.42 -9.70
CA GLN A 188 -4.67 -16.76 -8.65
C GLN A 188 -4.53 -15.91 -7.39
N PHE A 189 -3.31 -15.41 -7.11
CA PHE A 189 -3.06 -14.59 -5.94
C PHE A 189 -3.65 -13.18 -6.05
N HIS A 190 -3.83 -12.63 -7.26
CA HIS A 190 -4.32 -11.25 -7.44
C HIS A 190 -5.62 -11.12 -8.25
N ASP A 191 -6.00 -12.17 -8.96
CA ASP A 191 -7.18 -12.16 -9.82
C ASP A 191 -8.47 -12.15 -9.01
N ARG A 192 -9.20 -11.04 -9.10
CA ARG A 192 -10.47 -10.84 -8.41
C ARG A 192 -11.55 -11.80 -8.89
N ASP A 193 -11.48 -12.28 -10.12
CA ASP A 193 -12.50 -13.17 -10.68
C ASP A 193 -12.37 -14.59 -10.13
N THR A 194 -11.16 -14.96 -9.68
CA THR A 194 -10.91 -16.24 -9.01
C THR A 194 -11.20 -16.20 -7.51
N TRP A 195 -11.31 -15.01 -6.91
CA TRP A 195 -11.53 -14.87 -5.47
C TRP A 195 -13.00 -14.95 -5.09
N GLN A 196 -13.29 -15.84 -4.14
CA GLN A 196 -14.61 -15.93 -3.50
C GLN A 196 -14.57 -15.29 -2.12
N LYS A 197 -15.46 -14.32 -1.89
CA LYS A 197 -15.62 -13.70 -0.58
C LYS A 197 -16.12 -14.73 0.44
N PRO A 198 -15.48 -14.87 1.62
CA PRO A 198 -16.03 -15.69 2.69
C PRO A 198 -17.44 -15.25 3.06
N LYS A 199 -18.35 -16.20 3.23
CA LYS A 199 -19.77 -15.95 3.52
C LYS A 199 -20.00 -15.24 4.86
N ASP A 200 -19.11 -15.45 5.83
CA ASP A 200 -19.21 -14.93 7.19
C ASP A 200 -17.81 -14.80 7.83
N LEU A 201 -17.76 -14.21 9.02
CA LEU A 201 -16.52 -14.01 9.77
C LEU A 201 -15.88 -15.34 10.22
N LYS A 202 -16.67 -16.39 10.46
CA LYS A 202 -16.17 -17.72 10.86
C LYS A 202 -15.38 -18.35 9.71
N ALA A 203 -15.91 -18.27 8.49
CA ALA A 203 -15.24 -18.73 7.27
C ALA A 203 -13.98 -17.90 6.99
N ALA A 204 -14.03 -16.57 7.17
CA ALA A 204 -12.87 -15.71 7.02
C ALA A 204 -11.76 -16.06 8.04
N ASN A 205 -12.12 -16.32 9.31
CA ASN A 205 -11.18 -16.77 10.34
C ASN A 205 -10.57 -18.13 10.02
N ALA A 206 -11.37 -19.08 9.53
CA ALA A 206 -10.88 -20.39 9.11
C ALA A 206 -9.87 -20.27 7.95
N GLN A 207 -10.16 -19.43 6.95
CA GLN A 207 -9.22 -19.16 5.86
C GLN A 207 -7.95 -18.46 6.36
N GLY A 208 -8.08 -17.44 7.22
CA GLY A 208 -6.92 -16.76 7.81
C GLY A 208 -6.08 -17.63 8.77
N ALA A 209 -6.59 -18.79 9.18
CA ALA A 209 -5.81 -19.75 9.95
C ALA A 209 -4.75 -20.45 9.08
N ASP A 210 -5.01 -20.64 7.78
CA ASP A 210 -4.05 -21.20 6.83
C ASP A 210 -3.04 -20.13 6.39
N LYS A 211 -2.01 -19.97 7.20
CA LYS A 211 -0.90 -19.06 6.95
C LYS A 211 0.42 -19.70 7.30
N VAL A 212 1.48 -19.17 6.69
CA VAL A 212 2.87 -19.59 6.91
C VAL A 212 3.74 -18.40 7.22
N GLU A 213 4.74 -18.60 8.08
CA GLU A 213 5.79 -17.59 8.30
C GLU A 213 6.70 -17.52 7.07
N VAL A 214 7.04 -16.30 6.66
CA VAL A 214 7.90 -16.02 5.51
C VAL A 214 8.99 -15.04 5.92
N THR A 215 10.08 -15.03 5.16
CA THR A 215 11.07 -13.97 5.29
C THR A 215 10.52 -12.65 4.74
N PRO A 216 11.00 -11.49 5.23
CA PRO A 216 10.67 -10.20 4.63
C PRO A 216 11.09 -10.12 3.15
N VAL A 217 12.11 -10.90 2.78
CA VAL A 217 12.63 -11.00 1.40
C VAL A 217 11.59 -11.64 0.48
N ALA A 218 11.01 -12.76 0.88
CA ALA A 218 9.93 -13.42 0.16
C ALA A 218 8.70 -12.51 0.03
N ALA A 219 8.28 -11.88 1.14
CA ALA A 219 7.14 -10.97 1.14
C ALA A 219 7.34 -9.76 0.19
N ALA A 220 8.51 -9.12 0.22
CA ALA A 220 8.81 -8.00 -0.67
C ALA A 220 8.88 -8.43 -2.14
N SER A 221 9.44 -9.61 -2.42
CA SER A 221 9.52 -10.17 -3.78
C SER A 221 8.13 -10.43 -4.35
N LEU A 222 7.22 -10.97 -3.54
CA LEU A 222 5.82 -11.14 -3.93
C LEU A 222 5.13 -9.78 -4.17
N LEU A 223 5.29 -8.81 -3.28
CA LEU A 223 4.76 -7.45 -3.48
C LEU A 223 5.30 -6.80 -4.76
N HIS A 224 6.58 -6.99 -5.07
CA HIS A 224 7.20 -6.47 -6.28
C HIS A 224 6.65 -7.14 -7.55
N ALA A 225 6.38 -8.44 -7.52
CA ALA A 225 5.71 -9.13 -8.63
C ALA A 225 4.27 -8.64 -8.80
N LEU A 226 3.53 -8.47 -7.70
CA LEU A 226 2.16 -7.95 -7.70
C LEU A 226 2.10 -6.52 -8.26
N LEU A 227 3.05 -5.64 -7.90
CA LEU A 227 3.18 -4.29 -8.48
C LEU A 227 3.22 -4.30 -10.00
N LYS A 228 3.97 -5.25 -10.58
CA LYS A 228 4.09 -5.42 -12.03
C LYS A 228 2.80 -5.96 -12.62
N ALA A 229 2.23 -7.01 -12.01
CA ALA A 229 0.99 -7.65 -12.46
C ALA A 229 -0.22 -6.70 -12.46
N THR A 230 -0.31 -5.80 -11.47
CA THR A 230 -1.43 -4.85 -11.34
C THR A 230 -1.14 -3.46 -11.92
N ASP A 231 0.01 -3.27 -12.58
CA ASP A 231 0.49 -1.97 -13.07
C ASP A 231 0.42 -0.84 -12.03
N HIS A 232 0.89 -1.09 -10.82
CA HIS A 232 0.98 -0.09 -9.74
C HIS A 232 2.44 0.31 -9.46
N ARG A 233 2.64 1.33 -8.62
CA ARG A 233 3.98 1.87 -8.27
C ARG A 233 4.32 1.81 -6.79
N LEU A 234 3.32 1.63 -5.94
CA LEU A 234 3.42 1.50 -4.49
C LEU A 234 2.65 0.26 -4.05
N ALA A 235 3.28 -0.59 -3.25
CA ALA A 235 2.68 -1.76 -2.64
C ALA A 235 3.02 -1.87 -1.17
N GLY A 236 2.19 -2.61 -0.44
CA GLY A 236 2.46 -2.98 0.94
C GLY A 236 1.48 -4.01 1.47
N CYS A 237 1.62 -4.30 2.75
CA CYS A 237 0.90 -5.36 3.44
C CYS A 237 -0.43 -4.90 4.03
N PHE A 238 -1.17 -5.84 4.62
CA PHE A 238 -2.35 -5.51 5.40
C PHE A 238 -1.94 -4.74 6.67
N PRO A 239 -2.59 -3.61 7.01
CA PRO A 239 -2.13 -2.72 8.08
C PRO A 239 -2.39 -3.27 9.49
N ASN A 240 -3.10 -4.38 9.62
CA ASN A 240 -3.29 -5.05 10.89
C ASN A 240 -2.91 -6.53 10.73
N ALA A 241 -2.34 -7.14 11.77
CA ALA A 241 -2.01 -8.56 11.73
C ALA A 241 -3.21 -9.46 12.10
N ASN A 242 -4.45 -9.06 11.75
CA ASN A 242 -5.64 -9.87 11.97
C ASN A 242 -5.94 -10.71 10.71
N PRO A 243 -5.62 -12.01 10.71
CA PRO A 243 -5.70 -12.82 9.51
C PRO A 243 -7.14 -13.04 9.03
N GLY A 244 -8.13 -13.08 9.94
CA GLY A 244 -9.53 -13.26 9.57
C GLY A 244 -10.09 -12.05 8.83
N LEU A 245 -9.79 -10.83 9.33
CA LEU A 245 -10.16 -9.60 8.64
C LEU A 245 -9.47 -9.48 7.28
N ALA A 246 -8.20 -9.90 7.21
CA ALA A 246 -7.43 -9.91 5.98
C ALA A 246 -8.06 -10.86 4.94
N ALA A 247 -8.34 -12.11 5.33
CA ALA A 247 -8.98 -13.13 4.50
C ALA A 247 -10.39 -12.74 4.03
N GLY A 248 -11.14 -11.98 4.84
CA GLY A 248 -12.45 -11.43 4.49
C GLY A 248 -12.43 -10.37 3.38
N ALA A 249 -11.25 -9.83 3.05
CA ALA A 249 -11.05 -8.90 1.95
C ALA A 249 -10.45 -9.59 0.72
N ALA A 250 -10.65 -8.98 -0.46
CA ALA A 250 -10.03 -9.46 -1.71
C ALA A 250 -8.50 -9.53 -1.57
N PRO A 251 -7.79 -10.51 -2.16
CA PRO A 251 -6.35 -10.67 -1.97
C PRO A 251 -5.53 -9.41 -2.26
N VAL A 252 -5.89 -8.68 -3.32
CA VAL A 252 -5.30 -7.40 -3.69
C VAL A 252 -6.37 -6.33 -3.87
N GLN A 253 -6.10 -5.11 -3.40
CA GLN A 253 -7.01 -3.96 -3.54
C GLN A 253 -6.25 -2.67 -3.87
N SER A 254 -6.85 -1.84 -4.75
CA SER A 254 -6.13 -0.71 -5.36
C SER A 254 -6.41 0.68 -4.80
N HIS A 255 -7.40 0.85 -3.93
CA HIS A 255 -7.84 2.17 -3.44
C HIS A 255 -7.80 2.26 -1.91
N LEU A 256 -6.79 1.66 -1.30
CA LEU A 256 -6.70 1.53 0.15
C LEU A 256 -5.37 2.03 0.69
N PHE A 257 -5.38 2.39 1.97
CA PHE A 257 -4.21 2.82 2.71
C PHE A 257 -3.10 1.76 2.70
N ILE A 258 -1.86 2.19 2.44
CA ILE A 258 -0.64 1.40 2.65
C ILE A 258 0.10 1.98 3.85
N VAL A 259 0.32 1.15 4.87
CA VAL A 259 1.05 1.56 6.08
C VAL A 259 2.55 1.69 5.81
N GLY A 260 3.19 2.70 6.39
CA GLY A 260 4.60 3.04 6.15
C GLY A 260 5.63 2.05 6.68
N ASP A 261 5.23 1.02 7.44
CA ASP A 261 6.14 0.07 8.10
C ASP A 261 6.77 -0.94 7.13
N PHE A 262 6.09 -1.23 6.00
CA PHE A 262 6.60 -2.13 4.96
C PHE A 262 6.07 -1.76 3.57
N LEU A 263 6.90 -1.06 2.80
CA LEU A 263 6.58 -0.55 1.48
C LEU A 263 7.48 -1.20 0.43
N VAL A 264 6.92 -1.50 -0.74
CA VAL A 264 7.69 -1.80 -1.96
C VAL A 264 7.32 -0.77 -3.01
N ILE A 265 8.32 -0.12 -3.59
CA ILE A 265 8.16 1.05 -4.45
C ILE A 265 8.95 0.86 -5.74
N ASP A 266 8.26 1.03 -6.86
CA ASP A 266 8.86 1.00 -8.19
C ASP A 266 9.39 2.39 -8.56
N VAL A 267 10.57 2.71 -8.04
CA VAL A 267 11.21 4.04 -8.18
C VAL A 267 11.63 4.38 -9.60
N GLN A 268 11.63 3.40 -10.51
CA GLN A 268 11.91 3.62 -11.93
C GLN A 268 10.70 4.17 -12.69
N ARG A 269 9.49 3.89 -12.18
CA ARG A 269 8.24 4.34 -12.79
C ARG A 269 7.49 5.38 -11.94
N THR A 270 8.11 5.93 -10.87
CA THR A 270 7.55 7.02 -10.06
C THR A 270 8.63 8.01 -9.57
N SER A 271 8.34 9.30 -9.68
CA SER A 271 9.17 10.40 -9.15
C SER A 271 8.64 10.96 -7.81
N LEU A 272 7.54 10.41 -7.29
CA LEU A 272 6.89 10.89 -6.07
C LEU A 272 7.84 10.84 -4.85
N ARG A 273 7.62 11.77 -3.90
CA ARG A 273 8.44 11.98 -2.70
C ARG A 273 7.55 12.09 -1.47
N PHE A 274 8.10 11.71 -0.31
CA PHE A 274 7.48 12.01 0.97
C PHE A 274 7.58 13.51 1.23
N ASP A 275 6.47 14.10 1.68
CA ASP A 275 6.41 15.52 2.03
C ASP A 275 7.08 15.74 3.39
N GLU A 276 8.25 16.38 3.40
CA GLU A 276 9.03 16.58 4.62
C GLU A 276 8.36 17.52 5.64
N ARG A 277 7.28 18.20 5.25
CA ARG A 277 6.43 18.98 6.17
C ARG A 277 5.52 18.09 7.03
N LEU A 278 5.33 16.83 6.65
CA LEU A 278 4.61 15.82 7.43
C LEU A 278 5.59 15.03 8.29
N MET A 279 5.66 15.34 9.57
CA MET A 279 6.45 14.56 10.54
C MET A 279 5.74 13.26 10.98
N LEU A 280 4.43 13.19 10.77
CA LEU A 280 3.55 12.07 11.11
C LEU A 280 2.54 11.90 9.97
N LYS A 281 2.01 10.67 9.81
CA LYS A 281 1.02 10.32 8.79
C LYS A 281 1.53 10.56 7.35
N GLU A 282 2.83 10.46 7.15
CA GLU A 282 3.49 10.62 5.86
C GLU A 282 3.11 9.52 4.87
N ASP A 283 2.79 8.34 5.37
CA ASP A 283 2.33 7.18 4.62
C ASP A 283 0.92 7.36 4.05
N TYR A 284 0.03 8.05 4.78
CA TYR A 284 -1.29 8.45 4.28
C TYR A 284 -1.16 9.40 3.09
N ASP A 285 -0.30 10.41 3.22
CA ASP A 285 -0.03 11.35 2.14
C ASP A 285 0.59 10.65 0.93
N TYR A 286 1.62 9.83 1.14
CA TYR A 286 2.31 9.12 0.06
C TYR A 286 1.40 8.12 -0.66
N THR A 287 0.48 7.47 0.08
CA THR A 287 -0.59 6.65 -0.53
C THR A 287 -1.51 7.52 -1.38
N ALA A 288 -2.00 8.65 -0.86
CA ALA A 288 -2.88 9.56 -1.60
C ALA A 288 -2.20 10.12 -2.86
N GLN A 289 -0.91 10.45 -2.80
CA GLN A 289 -0.12 10.84 -3.97
C GLN A 289 -0.15 9.75 -5.05
N HIS A 290 0.04 8.47 -4.69
CA HIS A 290 0.00 7.38 -5.65
C HIS A 290 -1.39 7.13 -6.26
N LEU A 291 -2.44 7.21 -5.43
CA LEU A 291 -3.81 7.10 -5.92
C LEU A 291 -4.18 8.26 -6.86
N HIS A 292 -3.65 9.46 -6.59
CA HIS A 292 -3.86 10.63 -7.45
C HIS A 292 -3.06 10.52 -8.75
N GLU A 293 -1.77 10.21 -8.65
CA GLU A 293 -0.84 10.24 -9.77
C GLU A 293 -1.01 9.03 -10.69
N HIS A 294 -1.04 7.83 -10.10
CA HIS A 294 -0.99 6.55 -10.79
C HIS A 294 -2.35 5.82 -10.80
N GLY A 295 -3.39 6.40 -10.20
CA GLY A 295 -4.74 5.84 -10.19
C GLY A 295 -4.94 4.62 -9.29
N GLY A 296 -3.92 4.21 -8.53
CA GLY A 296 -4.00 3.02 -7.69
C GLY A 296 -2.71 2.71 -6.92
N VAL A 297 -2.84 1.83 -5.93
CA VAL A 297 -1.75 1.17 -5.19
C VAL A 297 -1.95 -0.34 -5.21
N CYS A 298 -0.99 -1.14 -4.79
CA CYS A 298 -1.15 -2.59 -4.65
C CYS A 298 -1.11 -2.99 -3.17
N ARG A 299 -2.27 -3.00 -2.49
CA ARG A 299 -2.34 -3.53 -1.13
C ARG A 299 -2.60 -5.03 -1.15
N SER A 300 -1.65 -5.83 -0.65
CA SER A 300 -1.89 -7.25 -0.41
C SER A 300 -2.55 -7.45 0.94
N ASN A 301 -3.76 -8.00 0.95
CA ASN A 301 -4.49 -8.40 2.15
C ASN A 301 -4.15 -9.84 2.58
N ARG A 302 -3.02 -10.37 2.11
CA ARG A 302 -2.58 -11.74 2.40
C ARG A 302 -1.22 -11.75 3.06
N ILE A 303 -0.45 -10.68 2.93
CA ILE A 303 0.80 -10.46 3.65
C ILE A 303 0.47 -9.73 4.95
N LEU A 304 0.85 -10.33 6.07
CA LEU A 304 0.64 -9.84 7.42
C LEU A 304 2.00 -9.58 8.06
N CYS A 305 2.31 -8.33 8.34
CA CYS A 305 3.51 -7.96 9.05
C CYS A 305 3.15 -7.49 10.45
N LEU A 306 3.84 -8.02 11.46
CA LEU A 306 3.69 -7.61 12.84
C LEU A 306 4.89 -6.75 13.26
N PHE A 307 4.61 -5.53 13.70
CA PHE A 307 5.58 -4.55 14.18
C PHE A 307 5.32 -4.18 15.64
N GLU A 308 6.35 -3.75 16.36
CA GLU A 308 6.25 -3.21 17.74
C GLU A 308 6.28 -1.66 17.75
N HIS A 309 5.73 -1.00 16.72
CA HIS A 309 5.93 0.42 16.43
C HIS A 309 5.11 1.40 17.27
N TYR A 310 4.09 0.93 17.99
CA TYR A 310 3.26 1.81 18.84
C TYR A 310 3.89 2.12 20.19
N ASP A 311 4.68 1.20 20.73
CA ASP A 311 5.18 1.26 22.10
C ASP A 311 6.72 1.36 22.17
N ASN A 312 7.42 1.08 21.07
CA ASN A 312 8.88 1.13 21.08
C ASN A 312 9.38 2.58 21.00
N PRO A 313 10.25 3.02 21.94
CA PRO A 313 10.90 4.33 21.84
C PRO A 313 11.75 4.41 20.56
N GLY A 314 11.92 5.61 20.03
CA GLY A 314 12.54 5.86 18.74
C GLY A 314 11.57 6.38 17.67
N GLY A 315 12.15 6.91 16.59
CA GLY A 315 11.44 7.21 15.35
C GLY A 315 10.21 8.11 15.52
N ALA A 316 9.06 7.67 15.01
CA ALA A 316 7.80 8.41 15.06
C ALA A 316 7.26 8.58 16.50
N VAL A 317 7.58 7.65 17.40
CA VAL A 317 7.10 7.70 18.80
C VAL A 317 7.74 8.88 19.54
N ASP A 318 9.03 9.13 19.35
CA ASP A 318 9.75 10.23 20.01
C ASP A 318 9.24 11.62 19.63
N VAL A 319 8.68 11.75 18.43
CA VAL A 319 8.19 13.02 17.89
C VAL A 319 6.68 13.18 18.03
N ARG A 320 5.95 12.13 18.44
CA ARG A 320 4.49 12.12 18.51
C ARG A 320 4.00 12.93 19.70
N ASN A 321 3.15 13.91 19.41
CA ASN A 321 2.31 14.60 20.39
C ASN A 321 1.02 15.09 19.71
N ASP A 322 0.03 15.48 20.51
CA ASP A 322 -1.29 15.89 20.01
C ASP A 322 -1.20 17.04 19.00
N GLU A 323 -0.38 18.06 19.27
CA GLU A 323 -0.21 19.22 18.40
C GLU A 323 0.31 18.82 17.01
N ARG A 324 1.32 17.95 16.96
CA ARG A 324 1.92 17.46 15.70
C ARG A 324 1.00 16.52 14.95
N GLU A 325 0.25 15.67 15.65
CA GLU A 325 -0.78 14.81 15.03
C GLU A 325 -1.89 15.67 14.41
N GLN A 326 -2.41 16.67 15.13
CA GLN A 326 -3.41 17.60 14.62
C GLN A 326 -2.88 18.42 13.44
N HIS A 327 -1.64 18.91 13.53
CA HIS A 327 -1.00 19.62 12.43
C HIS A 327 -0.90 18.75 11.18
N ALA A 328 -0.47 17.48 11.32
CA ALA A 328 -0.43 16.54 10.20
C ALA A 328 -1.82 16.27 9.61
N ILE A 329 -2.84 16.09 10.46
CA ILE A 329 -4.24 15.89 10.03
C ILE A 329 -4.76 17.10 9.26
N GLN A 330 -4.53 18.31 9.76
CA GLN A 330 -4.93 19.54 9.06
C GLN A 330 -4.25 19.64 7.69
N LEU A 331 -2.95 19.32 7.61
CA LEU A 331 -2.23 19.30 6.34
C LEU A 331 -2.79 18.25 5.37
N LEU A 332 -3.15 17.05 5.83
CA LEU A 332 -3.82 16.03 5.01
C LEU A 332 -5.18 16.51 4.49
N HIS A 333 -5.99 17.15 5.34
CA HIS A 333 -7.28 17.73 4.93
C HIS A 333 -7.12 18.88 3.93
N HIS A 334 -6.06 19.66 4.06
CA HIS A 334 -5.72 20.72 3.12
C HIS A 334 -5.27 20.16 1.76
N LYS A 335 -4.39 19.15 1.76
CA LYS A 335 -3.85 18.53 0.52
C LYS A 335 -4.87 17.66 -0.20
N TRP A 336 -5.68 16.92 0.56
CA TRP A 336 -6.56 15.87 0.05
C TRP A 336 -8.01 16.05 0.54
N PRO A 337 -8.69 17.17 0.18
CA PRO A 337 -10.04 17.44 0.64
C PRO A 337 -10.98 16.27 0.33
N GLY A 338 -11.71 15.80 1.35
CA GLY A 338 -12.66 14.69 1.27
C GLY A 338 -12.07 13.28 1.40
N ALA A 339 -10.77 13.09 1.15
CA ALA A 339 -10.14 11.77 1.24
C ALA A 339 -9.95 11.29 2.69
N PHE A 340 -9.93 12.21 3.65
CA PHE A 340 -9.75 11.94 5.07
C PHE A 340 -10.99 12.37 5.85
N ARG A 341 -11.32 11.60 6.89
CA ARG A 341 -12.35 11.94 7.88
C ARG A 341 -11.80 11.70 9.27
N GLN A 342 -12.30 12.45 10.25
CA GLN A 342 -12.02 12.16 11.65
C GLN A 342 -12.51 10.75 12.02
N HIS A 343 -11.71 10.01 12.78
CA HIS A 343 -12.14 8.72 13.30
C HIS A 343 -13.12 8.92 14.47
N GLY A 344 -14.35 8.43 14.35
CA GLY A 344 -15.41 8.69 15.33
C GLY A 344 -15.16 8.10 16.73
N THR A 345 -14.45 6.97 16.81
CA THR A 345 -14.27 6.23 18.08
C THR A 345 -12.82 6.10 18.58
N ARG A 346 -11.81 6.58 17.84
CA ARG A 346 -10.38 6.45 18.18
C ARG A 346 -9.73 7.75 18.63
N GLY A 347 -10.54 8.79 18.88
CA GLY A 347 -10.07 10.08 19.35
C GLY A 347 -9.67 11.05 18.23
N PRO A 348 -9.23 12.26 18.61
CA PRO A 348 -8.97 13.36 17.68
C PRO A 348 -7.73 13.15 16.81
N ASN A 349 -6.77 12.32 17.23
CA ASN A 349 -5.50 12.13 16.51
C ASN A 349 -5.54 11.03 15.44
N GLU A 350 -6.71 10.48 15.15
CA GLU A 350 -6.88 9.35 14.23
C GLU A 350 -7.82 9.70 13.08
N VAL A 351 -7.47 9.26 11.86
CA VAL A 351 -8.24 9.54 10.64
C VAL A 351 -8.65 8.26 9.94
N LEU A 352 -9.79 8.32 9.26
CA LEU A 352 -10.26 7.32 8.31
C LEU A 352 -9.90 7.78 6.89
N PHE A 353 -9.15 6.95 6.18
CA PHE A 353 -8.83 7.18 4.77
C PHE A 353 -9.89 6.54 3.85
N LYS A 354 -10.51 7.36 3.00
CA LYS A 354 -11.57 6.97 2.05
C LYS A 354 -11.37 7.67 0.72
N TRP A 355 -10.51 7.12 -0.14
CA TRP A 355 -10.15 7.75 -1.42
C TRP A 355 -11.36 8.01 -2.35
N ASP A 356 -12.37 7.15 -2.33
CA ASP A 356 -13.59 7.31 -3.14
C ASP A 356 -14.45 8.51 -2.73
N GLN A 357 -14.13 9.15 -1.60
CA GLN A 357 -14.85 10.30 -1.06
C GLN A 357 -14.08 11.62 -1.22
N ARG A 358 -12.98 11.60 -1.97
CA ARG A 358 -12.21 12.80 -2.31
C ARG A 358 -13.05 13.86 -3.04
N ASP A 359 -12.55 15.09 -3.04
CA ASP A 359 -13.15 16.23 -3.71
C ASP A 359 -13.23 16.07 -5.23
N VAL A 360 -14.18 16.77 -5.86
CA VAL A 360 -14.30 16.89 -7.32
C VAL A 360 -13.02 17.38 -8.00
N SER A 361 -12.23 18.24 -7.35
CA SER A 361 -10.92 18.67 -7.87
C SER A 361 -9.89 17.55 -7.96
N LEU A 362 -10.09 16.46 -7.22
CA LEU A 362 -9.28 15.25 -7.22
C LEU A 362 -9.94 14.10 -8.00
N GLY A 363 -11.04 14.39 -8.72
CA GLY A 363 -11.80 13.40 -9.49
C GLY A 363 -12.82 12.59 -8.68
N GLY A 364 -13.24 13.07 -7.50
CA GLY A 364 -14.35 12.49 -6.75
C GLY A 364 -15.72 13.02 -7.20
N THR A 365 -16.78 12.65 -6.46
CA THR A 365 -18.18 12.95 -6.82
C THR A 365 -18.80 14.08 -5.99
N LYS A 366 -18.17 14.49 -4.89
CA LYS A 366 -18.70 15.47 -3.95
C LYS A 366 -17.76 16.65 -3.81
N LYS A 367 -18.33 17.86 -3.68
CA LYS A 367 -17.55 19.06 -3.38
C LYS A 367 -17.28 19.10 -1.87
N HIS A 368 -16.02 19.21 -1.50
CA HIS A 368 -15.54 19.35 -0.14
C HIS A 368 -14.93 20.74 0.03
N LYS A 369 -15.22 21.40 1.16
CA LYS A 369 -14.53 22.63 1.52
C LYS A 369 -13.08 22.29 1.84
N ARG A 370 -12.15 22.94 1.14
CA ARG A 370 -10.72 22.83 1.46
C ARG A 370 -10.47 23.53 2.79
N VAL A 371 -9.77 22.87 3.69
CA VAL A 371 -9.31 23.46 4.95
C VAL A 371 -8.10 24.33 4.66
N ASP A 372 -7.97 25.46 5.36
CA ASP A 372 -6.79 26.32 5.24
C ASP A 372 -5.54 25.56 5.72
N PRO A 373 -4.37 25.79 5.08
CA PRO A 373 -3.15 25.13 5.50
C PRO A 373 -2.82 25.50 6.96
N PRO A 374 -2.07 24.64 7.68
CA PRO A 374 -1.54 25.02 8.99
C PRO A 374 -0.72 26.32 8.91
N ALA A 375 -0.68 27.07 10.00
CA ALA A 375 0.09 28.32 10.07
C ALA A 375 1.57 28.08 9.71
N GLY A 376 2.13 28.95 8.88
CA GLY A 376 3.53 28.84 8.42
C GLY A 376 3.77 27.84 7.28
N ILE A 377 2.72 27.20 6.75
CA ILE A 377 2.82 26.35 5.57
C ILE A 377 2.20 27.05 4.36
N ASP A 378 3.00 27.22 3.32
CA ASP A 378 2.52 27.73 2.05
C ASP A 378 1.44 26.81 1.45
N PRO A 379 0.37 27.37 0.88
CA PRO A 379 -0.67 26.60 0.22
C PRO A 379 -0.07 25.65 -0.82
N VAL A 380 -0.38 24.35 -0.71
CA VAL A 380 0.05 23.39 -1.71
C VAL A 380 -0.80 23.57 -2.96
N ALA A 381 -0.18 23.92 -4.09
CA ALA A 381 -0.88 23.91 -5.37
C ALA A 381 -1.31 22.47 -5.68
N ILE A 382 -2.62 22.20 -5.72
CA ILE A 382 -3.13 20.95 -6.26
C ILE A 382 -3.23 21.18 -7.77
N GLU A 383 -2.25 20.69 -8.52
CA GLU A 383 -2.35 20.67 -9.97
C GLU A 383 -3.56 19.82 -10.36
N ARG A 384 -4.59 20.46 -10.91
CA ARG A 384 -5.72 19.72 -11.46
C ARG A 384 -5.19 18.91 -12.64
N LYS A 385 -5.16 17.58 -12.52
CA LYS A 385 -4.93 16.76 -13.70
C LYS A 385 -5.98 17.15 -14.76
N PRO A 386 -5.57 17.45 -16.00
CA PRO A 386 -6.52 17.72 -17.06
C PRO A 386 -7.48 16.54 -17.16
N LYS A 387 -8.77 16.81 -17.34
CA LYS A 387 -9.87 15.82 -17.32
C LYS A 387 -9.67 14.61 -18.26
N GLY A 388 -8.67 14.64 -19.15
CA GLY A 388 -8.30 13.54 -20.05
C GLY A 388 -7.23 12.55 -19.54
N GLY A 389 -6.60 12.79 -18.38
CA GLY A 389 -5.48 11.96 -17.91
C GLY A 389 -5.87 10.81 -16.96
N GLN A 390 -6.94 10.98 -16.18
CA GLN A 390 -7.45 9.91 -15.33
C GLN A 390 -8.35 9.02 -16.19
N ARG A 391 -7.74 8.06 -16.88
CA ARG A 391 -8.46 6.96 -17.53
C ARG A 391 -9.24 6.22 -16.45
N THR A 392 -10.52 6.57 -16.30
CA THR A 392 -11.45 5.77 -15.50
C THR A 392 -11.36 4.32 -16.00
N LEU A 393 -11.45 3.34 -15.11
CA LEU A 393 -11.40 1.90 -15.48
C LEU A 393 -12.40 1.56 -16.60
N THR A 394 -13.49 2.32 -16.73
CA THR A 394 -14.46 2.19 -17.84
C THR A 394 -13.90 2.53 -19.23
N SER A 395 -12.81 3.31 -19.32
CA SER A 395 -12.13 3.59 -20.59
C SER A 395 -11.28 2.42 -21.10
N PHE A 396 -10.84 1.50 -20.22
CA PHE A 396 -10.15 0.28 -20.63
C PHE A 396 -11.11 -0.74 -21.28
N PHE A 397 -12.36 -0.82 -20.81
CA PHE A 397 -13.37 -1.70 -21.39
C PHE A 397 -14.07 -1.15 -22.64
N LYS A 398 -13.86 0.12 -22.99
CA LYS A 398 -14.41 0.74 -24.22
C LYS A 398 -13.47 0.68 -25.42
N LYS A 399 -12.28 0.09 -25.28
CA LYS A 399 -11.45 -0.20 -26.46
C LYS A 399 -12.11 -1.36 -27.19
N LYS A 400 -12.95 -1.03 -28.17
CA LYS A 400 -13.40 -1.94 -29.23
C LYS A 400 -12.14 -2.70 -29.68
N PRO A 401 -12.14 -4.05 -29.73
CA PRO A 401 -10.97 -4.77 -30.22
C PRO A 401 -10.55 -4.12 -31.53
N ALA A 402 -9.30 -3.66 -31.58
CA ALA A 402 -8.77 -3.10 -32.82
C ALA A 402 -9.04 -4.14 -33.90
N ALA A 403 -9.70 -3.72 -34.98
CA ALA A 403 -9.92 -4.60 -36.13
C ALA A 403 -8.60 -5.29 -36.42
N THR A 404 -8.62 -6.63 -36.41
CA THR A 404 -7.46 -7.44 -36.74
C THR A 404 -6.85 -6.84 -38.00
N PRO A 405 -5.58 -6.38 -37.99
CA PRO A 405 -4.96 -5.89 -39.19
C PRO A 405 -5.11 -6.98 -40.26
N PRO A 406 -5.50 -6.63 -41.50
CA PRO A 406 -5.62 -7.60 -42.57
C PRO A 406 -4.32 -8.39 -42.63
N LEU A 407 -4.45 -9.73 -42.65
CA LEU A 407 -3.32 -10.62 -42.83
C LEU A 407 -2.50 -10.10 -44.02
N PRO A 408 -1.17 -9.99 -43.90
CA PRO A 408 -0.34 -9.65 -45.04
C PRO A 408 -0.65 -10.65 -46.17
N PRO A 409 -0.74 -10.19 -47.43
CA PRO A 409 -0.96 -11.10 -48.55
C PRO A 409 0.12 -12.17 -48.50
N THR A 410 -0.31 -13.42 -48.59
CA THR A 410 0.53 -14.61 -48.67
C THR A 410 1.49 -14.43 -49.82
N SER A 411 2.71 -13.94 -49.54
CA SER A 411 3.78 -13.96 -50.52
C SER A 411 4.19 -15.41 -50.67
N ALA A 412 4.14 -15.89 -51.91
CA ALA A 412 4.58 -17.22 -52.26
C ALA A 412 5.99 -17.44 -51.70
N ALA A 413 6.15 -18.49 -50.89
CA ALA A 413 7.44 -18.90 -50.36
C ALA A 413 8.41 -19.09 -51.53
N LYS A 414 9.49 -18.30 -51.54
CA LYS A 414 10.63 -18.59 -52.39
C LYS A 414 11.23 -19.94 -51.95
N PRO A 415 11.65 -20.79 -52.90
CA PRO A 415 12.29 -22.05 -52.59
C PRO A 415 13.54 -21.81 -51.73
N VAL A 416 13.67 -22.61 -50.69
CA VAL A 416 14.82 -22.63 -49.78
C VAL A 416 16.05 -23.05 -50.58
N GLU A 417 17.01 -22.14 -50.76
CA GLU A 417 18.35 -22.50 -51.23
C GLU A 417 19.04 -23.33 -50.15
N THR A 418 19.42 -24.55 -50.53
CA THR A 418 20.30 -25.42 -49.74
C THR A 418 21.66 -24.74 -49.52
N PRO A 419 22.15 -24.67 -48.27
CA PRO A 419 23.47 -24.12 -48.00
C PRO A 419 24.57 -25.01 -48.60
N PRO A 420 25.69 -24.42 -49.08
CA PRO A 420 26.81 -25.18 -49.60
C PRO A 420 27.48 -26.03 -48.51
N PRO A 421 28.07 -27.18 -48.88
CA PRO A 421 28.73 -28.08 -47.93
C PRO A 421 29.90 -27.38 -47.23
N GLN A 422 29.95 -27.54 -45.90
CA GLN A 422 31.06 -27.03 -45.10
C GLN A 422 32.35 -27.81 -45.41
N PRO A 423 33.50 -27.14 -45.50
CA PRO A 423 34.79 -27.81 -45.66
C PRO A 423 35.15 -28.61 -44.40
N SER A 424 35.60 -29.84 -44.63
CA SER A 424 36.13 -30.77 -43.63
C SER A 424 37.34 -30.18 -42.92
N VAL A 425 37.26 -30.06 -41.60
CA VAL A 425 38.36 -29.64 -40.72
C VAL A 425 39.29 -30.84 -40.51
N GLU A 426 40.54 -30.71 -40.94
CA GLU A 426 41.61 -31.67 -40.64
C GLU A 426 42.01 -31.62 -39.15
N PRO A 427 42.36 -32.76 -38.53
CA PRO A 427 42.79 -32.82 -37.14
C PRO A 427 44.22 -32.28 -37.01
N GLY A 428 44.35 -31.14 -36.32
CA GLY A 428 45.63 -30.52 -35.98
C GLY A 428 46.43 -31.33 -34.95
N GLU A 429 47.73 -31.47 -35.24
CA GLU A 429 48.75 -32.12 -34.45
C GLU A 429 48.92 -31.49 -33.05
N GLY A 430 49.08 -32.34 -32.04
CA GLY A 430 49.33 -31.94 -30.65
C GLY A 430 50.76 -31.46 -30.40
N PRO A 431 50.99 -30.65 -29.37
CA PRO A 431 52.30 -30.07 -29.10
C PRO A 431 53.25 -31.08 -28.46
N SER A 432 54.46 -31.16 -29.02
CA SER A 432 55.61 -31.89 -28.49
C SER A 432 56.14 -31.22 -27.22
N SER A 433 56.34 -32.03 -26.19
CA SER A 433 57.08 -31.70 -24.96
C SER A 433 58.53 -31.30 -25.25
N SER A 434 59.02 -30.24 -24.62
CA SER A 434 60.44 -30.01 -24.29
C SER A 434 60.56 -29.46 -22.88
#